data_AF-A0A853D1M0-F1
#
_entry.id   AF-A0A853D1M0-F1
#
_cell.length_a   1.000
_cell.length_b   1.000
_cell.length_c   1.000
_cell.angle_alpha   90.00
_cell.angle_beta   90.00
_cell.angle_gamma   90.00
#
_symmetry.space_group_name_H-M   'P 1'
#
loop_
_entity.id
_entity.type
_entity.pdbx_description
1 polymer ?
#
loop_
_entity_poly.entity_id
_entity_poly.type
_entity_poly.pdbx_seq_one_letter_code
_entity_poly.pdbx_strand_id
1 'polypeptide(L)'
;MTVAQRPRPVYVLGAGFSRAVSAAMPLTDELGATVKSRLRGLILEDLSPDMTFEDWLSLRVAELPFLQGWDVSRRRADAERVIAEIASVLDERVAQATSEACPEWLIQLVGLWHAERAVVITFNYDTLVERAVNQAQMVAIERGRSAMVFADQVVTPAPPGPPALMRADEAVPVAGSFTLMKLHGSLNWYWSAGDPTGSTLTRTRERGLFGAQSLIEEATDFGGTRTLDRFLIPPVSIKNEYYSPYLTHTLWRSAFQALQSAGRLTLMGYSMPKTDQVGTQLLVPIPPSAAVEVVDVGPGEPDDRMSLISRASRLNGSNPLSWSGPSCLPAYVAHRVGDAAAGLRMELQGGDLENVLVAFPVGKGLNATPTLFTLVDAHEGELQVADLDNNGINRSEMPPIEMSLQIQPRGRYSLEQFMTVGRLRSYLAAGHRPMIRSAYGRSSAVGAEALRIGPWDLTVLAHIPLS
;
A
#
# COMPACT_ATOMS: atom_id res chain seq x y z
N MET A 1 26.28 17.32 -4.69
CA MET A 1 25.80 16.50 -5.82
C MET A 1 24.55 15.79 -5.35
N THR A 2 23.39 16.14 -5.89
CA THR A 2 22.13 15.43 -5.64
C THR A 2 22.29 14.02 -6.20
N VAL A 3 22.27 13.00 -5.33
CA VAL A 3 22.14 11.61 -5.76
C VAL A 3 20.89 11.57 -6.62
N ALA A 4 21.02 11.24 -7.91
CA ALA A 4 19.88 11.09 -8.79
C ALA A 4 18.94 10.08 -8.13
N GLN A 5 17.75 10.53 -7.69
CA GLN A 5 16.78 9.64 -7.08
C GLN A 5 16.45 8.56 -8.11
N ARG A 6 16.71 7.30 -7.76
CA ARG A 6 16.30 6.18 -8.60
C ARG A 6 14.79 6.31 -8.84
N PRO A 7 14.31 6.10 -10.08
CA PRO A 7 12.90 6.17 -10.39
C PRO A 7 12.14 5.13 -9.54
N ARG A 8 11.09 5.59 -8.85
CA ARG A 8 10.29 4.73 -7.95
C ARG A 8 9.45 3.76 -8.79
N PRO A 9 9.29 2.49 -8.37
CA PRO A 9 8.34 1.59 -9.03
C PRO A 9 6.90 2.02 -8.73
N VAL A 10 6.04 1.90 -9.73
CA VAL A 10 4.61 2.21 -9.63
C VAL A 10 3.79 0.93 -9.75
N TYR A 11 2.82 0.78 -8.85
CA TYR A 11 1.87 -0.32 -8.82
C TYR A 11 0.47 0.22 -9.02
N VAL A 12 -0.37 -0.46 -9.81
CA VAL A 12 -1.77 -0.09 -10.04
C VAL A 12 -2.66 -1.26 -9.64
N LEU A 13 -3.54 -1.03 -8.66
CA LEU A 13 -4.43 -2.05 -8.11
C LEU A 13 -5.86 -1.85 -8.62
N GLY A 14 -6.50 -2.95 -9.02
CA GLY A 14 -7.92 -3.01 -9.35
C GLY A 14 -8.67 -4.06 -8.53
N ALA A 15 -9.96 -4.24 -8.81
CA ALA A 15 -10.84 -5.10 -8.01
C ALA A 15 -10.37 -6.58 -7.94
N GLY A 16 -9.66 -7.04 -8.97
CA GLY A 16 -9.05 -8.38 -8.97
C GLY A 16 -8.00 -8.57 -7.87
N PHE A 17 -7.32 -7.49 -7.45
CA PHE A 17 -6.39 -7.54 -6.32
C PHE A 17 -7.14 -7.81 -5.02
N SER A 18 -8.21 -7.08 -4.72
CA SER A 18 -9.01 -7.27 -3.52
C SER A 18 -9.67 -8.66 -3.50
N ARG A 19 -10.13 -9.15 -4.66
CA ARG A 19 -10.62 -10.53 -4.83
C ARG A 19 -9.56 -11.58 -4.51
N ALA A 20 -8.31 -11.34 -4.88
CA ALA A 20 -7.22 -12.25 -4.59
C ALA A 20 -6.80 -12.23 -3.11
N VAL A 21 -6.95 -11.09 -2.43
CA VAL A 21 -6.80 -11.01 -0.97
C VAL A 21 -7.88 -11.84 -0.27
N SER A 22 -9.14 -11.73 -0.71
CA SER A 22 -10.23 -12.55 -0.21
C SER A 22 -11.29 -12.79 -1.27
N ALA A 23 -11.72 -14.04 -1.40
CA ALA A 23 -12.82 -14.43 -2.28
C ALA A 23 -14.16 -13.77 -1.90
N ALA A 24 -14.28 -13.13 -0.73
CA ALA A 24 -15.46 -12.36 -0.36
C ALA A 24 -15.59 -11.02 -1.14
N MET A 25 -14.48 -10.45 -1.62
CA MET A 25 -14.45 -9.12 -2.22
C MET A 25 -14.98 -9.13 -3.65
N PRO A 26 -16.02 -8.35 -3.99
CA PRO A 26 -16.71 -8.45 -5.26
C PRO A 26 -15.91 -7.82 -6.42
N LEU A 27 -16.09 -8.38 -7.63
CA LEU A 27 -15.79 -7.66 -8.87
C LEU A 27 -16.93 -6.68 -9.19
N THR A 28 -16.70 -5.74 -10.11
CA THR A 28 -17.66 -4.65 -10.41
C THR A 28 -19.06 -5.15 -10.75
N ASP A 29 -19.19 -6.18 -11.60
CA ASP A 29 -20.49 -6.71 -12.01
C ASP A 29 -21.21 -7.45 -10.87
N GLU A 30 -20.47 -8.18 -10.04
CA GLU A 30 -21.03 -8.86 -8.87
C GLU A 30 -21.51 -7.87 -7.80
N LEU A 31 -20.77 -6.77 -7.63
CA LEU A 31 -21.17 -5.64 -6.80
C LEU A 31 -22.46 -5.03 -7.33
N GLY A 32 -22.53 -4.75 -8.63
CA GLY A 32 -23.72 -4.21 -9.28
C GLY A 32 -24.95 -5.11 -9.14
N ALA A 33 -24.77 -6.43 -9.31
CA ALA A 33 -25.84 -7.41 -9.12
C ALA A 33 -26.34 -7.46 -7.66
N THR A 34 -25.42 -7.39 -6.69
CA THR A 34 -25.75 -7.37 -5.25
C THR A 34 -26.54 -6.11 -4.89
N VAL A 35 -26.06 -4.94 -5.30
CA VAL A 35 -26.70 -3.64 -5.06
C VAL A 35 -28.09 -3.60 -5.69
N LYS A 36 -28.22 -4.06 -6.94
CA LYS A 36 -29.51 -4.18 -7.63
C LYS A 36 -30.50 -5.04 -6.84
N SER A 37 -30.05 -6.17 -6.32
CA SER A 37 -30.91 -7.07 -5.54
C SER A 37 -31.42 -6.40 -4.25
N ARG A 38 -30.59 -5.61 -3.58
CA ARG A 38 -30.96 -4.93 -2.32
C ARG A 38 -31.88 -3.73 -2.52
N LEU A 39 -31.71 -3.02 -3.63
CA LEU A 39 -32.50 -1.83 -3.97
C LEU A 39 -33.77 -2.13 -4.76
N ARG A 40 -34.08 -3.41 -5.00
CA ARG A 40 -35.26 -3.81 -5.77
C ARG A 40 -36.55 -3.28 -5.13
N GLY A 41 -37.31 -2.50 -5.91
CA GLY A 41 -38.56 -1.86 -5.45
C GLY A 41 -38.37 -0.63 -4.54
N LEU A 42 -37.12 -0.25 -4.27
CA LEU A 42 -36.77 0.95 -3.50
C LEU A 42 -36.36 2.12 -4.40
N ILE A 43 -36.03 1.84 -5.65
CA ILE A 43 -35.74 2.81 -6.72
C ILE A 43 -36.76 2.62 -7.85
N LEU A 44 -37.08 3.71 -8.55
CA LEU A 44 -38.22 3.75 -9.47
C LEU A 44 -37.99 3.03 -10.80
N GLU A 45 -36.74 2.93 -11.26
CA GLU A 45 -36.40 2.38 -12.56
C GLU A 45 -35.26 1.36 -12.44
N ASP A 46 -35.59 0.09 -12.68
CA ASP A 46 -34.64 -1.02 -12.63
C ASP A 46 -33.60 -0.97 -13.77
N LEU A 47 -32.45 -1.58 -13.51
CA LEU A 47 -31.44 -1.87 -14.53
C LEU A 47 -32.01 -2.80 -15.61
N SER A 48 -32.06 -2.32 -16.86
CA SER A 48 -32.41 -3.13 -18.04
C SER A 48 -31.49 -4.35 -18.17
N PRO A 49 -31.97 -5.52 -18.60
CA PRO A 49 -31.15 -6.73 -18.75
C PRO A 49 -29.92 -6.56 -19.64
N ASP A 50 -30.00 -5.69 -20.65
CA ASP A 50 -28.96 -5.49 -21.67
C ASP A 50 -27.96 -4.37 -21.33
N MET A 51 -28.09 -3.77 -20.14
CA MET A 51 -27.31 -2.61 -19.72
C MET A 51 -26.29 -2.99 -18.65
N THR A 52 -25.06 -2.49 -18.75
CA THR A 52 -24.06 -2.70 -17.68
C THR A 52 -24.42 -1.88 -16.44
N PHE A 53 -23.93 -2.30 -15.27
CA PHE A 53 -24.14 -1.55 -14.03
C PHE A 53 -23.60 -0.11 -14.12
N GLU A 54 -22.42 0.05 -14.74
CA GLU A 54 -21.78 1.34 -14.94
C GLU A 54 -22.57 2.25 -15.89
N ASP A 55 -23.05 1.73 -17.03
CA ASP A 55 -23.87 2.53 -17.95
C ASP A 55 -25.14 3.01 -17.25
N TRP A 56 -25.76 2.14 -16.46
CA TRP A 56 -26.99 2.46 -15.74
C TRP A 56 -26.80 3.53 -14.69
N LEU A 57 -25.76 3.42 -13.88
CA LEU A 57 -25.44 4.44 -12.90
C LEU A 57 -25.08 5.76 -13.58
N SER A 58 -24.40 5.72 -14.73
CA SER A 58 -24.07 6.91 -15.52
C SER A 58 -25.32 7.66 -15.99
N LEU A 59 -26.36 6.95 -16.45
CA LEU A 59 -27.63 7.58 -16.83
C LEU A 59 -28.41 8.18 -15.65
N ARG A 60 -28.14 7.72 -14.42
CA ARG A 60 -28.78 8.24 -13.20
C ARG A 60 -28.13 9.52 -12.71
N VAL A 61 -26.80 9.60 -12.82
CA VAL A 61 -26.03 10.77 -12.42
C VAL A 61 -26.14 11.90 -13.45
N ALA A 62 -26.27 11.58 -14.74
CA ALA A 62 -26.31 12.59 -15.79
C ALA A 62 -27.58 13.47 -15.75
N GLU A 63 -27.39 14.78 -15.82
CA GLU A 63 -28.47 15.74 -16.07
C GLU A 63 -28.96 15.64 -17.52
N LEU A 64 -30.10 14.99 -17.73
CA LEU A 64 -30.66 14.83 -19.08
C LEU A 64 -31.51 16.06 -19.47
N PRO A 65 -31.21 16.74 -20.58
CA PRO A 65 -31.78 18.06 -20.92
C PRO A 65 -33.27 18.03 -21.24
N PHE A 66 -33.84 16.84 -21.46
CA PHE A 66 -35.26 16.65 -21.74
C PHE A 66 -36.10 16.35 -20.49
N LEU A 67 -35.47 16.24 -19.31
CA LEU A 67 -36.17 16.03 -18.04
C LEU A 67 -36.48 17.36 -17.35
N GLN A 68 -37.55 17.36 -16.56
CA GLN A 68 -37.87 18.49 -15.69
C GLN A 68 -36.95 18.48 -14.47
N GLY A 69 -36.75 19.64 -13.82
CA GLY A 69 -35.82 19.75 -12.68
C GLY A 69 -36.14 18.80 -11.52
N TRP A 70 -37.41 18.54 -11.24
CA TRP A 70 -37.81 17.59 -10.19
C TRP A 70 -37.51 16.13 -10.55
N ASP A 71 -37.53 15.77 -11.84
CA ASP A 71 -37.10 14.45 -12.31
C ASP A 71 -35.59 14.28 -12.15
N VAL A 72 -34.83 15.33 -12.47
CA VAL A 72 -33.36 15.36 -12.27
C VAL A 72 -33.02 15.19 -10.80
N SER A 73 -33.64 15.97 -9.90
CA SER A 73 -33.42 15.84 -8.45
C SER A 73 -33.77 14.45 -7.91
N ARG A 74 -34.85 13.85 -8.42
CA ARG A 74 -35.24 12.48 -8.04
C ARG A 74 -34.21 11.44 -8.47
N ARG A 75 -33.71 11.53 -9.71
CA ARG A 75 -32.65 10.64 -10.21
C ARG A 75 -31.35 10.78 -9.44
N ARG A 76 -31.00 12.00 -9.03
CA ARG A 76 -29.84 12.26 -8.18
C ARG A 76 -29.99 11.61 -6.81
N ALA A 77 -31.15 11.72 -6.17
CA ALA A 77 -31.43 11.03 -4.90
C ALA A 77 -31.32 9.49 -5.05
N ASP A 78 -31.82 8.92 -6.15
CA ASP A 78 -31.64 7.49 -6.44
C ASP A 78 -30.16 7.13 -6.59
N ALA A 79 -29.35 7.94 -7.29
CA ALA A 79 -27.92 7.72 -7.45
C ALA A 79 -27.17 7.78 -6.11
N GLU A 80 -27.48 8.76 -5.26
CA GLU A 80 -26.91 8.88 -3.92
C GLU A 80 -27.25 7.65 -3.06
N ARG A 81 -28.48 7.14 -3.15
CA ARG A 81 -28.89 5.89 -2.50
C ARG A 81 -28.11 4.68 -3.00
N VAL A 82 -27.84 4.59 -4.31
CA VAL A 82 -27.01 3.53 -4.89
C VAL A 82 -25.58 3.59 -4.36
N ILE A 83 -24.99 4.79 -4.27
CA ILE A 83 -23.63 4.97 -3.74
C ILE A 83 -23.56 4.57 -2.26
N ALA A 84 -24.56 4.94 -1.46
CA ALA A 84 -24.66 4.51 -0.06
C ALA A 84 -24.76 2.98 0.06
N GLU A 85 -25.55 2.33 -0.80
CA GLU A 85 -25.66 0.87 -0.81
C GLU A 85 -24.37 0.18 -1.28
N ILE A 86 -23.67 0.73 -2.28
CA ILE A 86 -22.34 0.26 -2.67
C ILE A 86 -21.41 0.26 -1.45
N ALA A 87 -21.38 1.36 -0.70
CA ALA A 87 -20.54 1.45 0.48
C ALA A 87 -20.95 0.42 1.55
N SER A 88 -22.25 0.24 1.81
CA SER A 88 -22.75 -0.75 2.77
C SER A 88 -22.37 -2.18 2.38
N VAL A 89 -22.55 -2.56 1.12
CA VAL A 89 -22.15 -3.88 0.63
C VAL A 89 -20.65 -4.05 0.83
N LEU A 90 -19.84 -3.06 0.44
CA LEU A 90 -18.39 -3.16 0.55
C LEU A 90 -17.90 -3.20 2.00
N ASP A 91 -18.52 -2.46 2.93
CA ASP A 91 -18.22 -2.53 4.37
C ASP A 91 -18.41 -3.96 4.90
N GLU A 92 -19.50 -4.63 4.53
CA GLU A 92 -19.74 -6.04 4.89
C GLU A 92 -18.69 -6.98 4.29
N ARG A 93 -18.29 -6.75 3.03
CA ARG A 93 -17.28 -7.58 2.36
C ARG A 93 -15.89 -7.38 2.95
N VAL A 94 -15.53 -6.16 3.33
CA VAL A 94 -14.28 -5.88 4.05
C VAL A 94 -14.31 -6.53 5.43
N ALA A 95 -15.42 -6.43 6.17
CA ALA A 95 -15.57 -7.08 7.46
C ALA A 95 -15.41 -8.61 7.34
N GLN A 96 -16.03 -9.22 6.33
CA GLN A 96 -15.86 -10.64 6.03
C GLN A 96 -14.41 -10.98 5.66
N ALA A 97 -13.81 -10.25 4.71
CA ALA A 97 -12.46 -10.48 4.22
C ALA A 97 -11.39 -10.36 5.32
N THR A 98 -11.65 -9.51 6.32
CA THR A 98 -10.73 -9.23 7.42
C THR A 98 -11.05 -10.01 8.69
N SER A 99 -12.08 -10.86 8.67
CA SER A 99 -12.35 -11.81 9.76
C SER A 99 -11.35 -12.97 9.78
N GLU A 100 -10.76 -13.28 8.63
CA GLU A 100 -9.69 -14.28 8.48
C GLU A 100 -8.31 -13.66 8.69
N ALA A 101 -7.27 -14.50 8.82
CA ALA A 101 -5.89 -14.06 8.93
C ALA A 101 -5.42 -13.37 7.64
N CYS A 102 -4.53 -12.38 7.78
CA CYS A 102 -3.95 -11.70 6.62
C CYS A 102 -3.14 -12.71 5.78
N PRO A 103 -3.35 -12.78 4.44
CA PRO A 103 -2.52 -13.61 3.58
C PRO A 103 -1.04 -13.22 3.70
N GLU A 104 -0.16 -14.21 3.86
CA GLU A 104 1.29 -13.97 4.04
C GLU A 104 1.87 -13.14 2.88
N TRP A 105 1.49 -13.46 1.64
CA TRP A 105 1.95 -12.74 0.46
C TRP A 105 1.56 -11.24 0.49
N LEU A 106 0.45 -10.88 1.15
CA LEU A 106 0.02 -9.48 1.24
C LEU A 106 0.89 -8.70 2.24
N ILE A 107 1.25 -9.32 3.37
CA ILE A 107 2.21 -8.76 4.33
C ILE A 107 3.57 -8.57 3.65
N GLN A 108 4.01 -9.58 2.89
CA GLN A 108 5.26 -9.52 2.14
C GLN A 108 5.24 -8.42 1.07
N LEU A 109 4.11 -8.25 0.38
CA LEU A 109 3.94 -7.24 -0.66
C LEU A 109 3.99 -5.81 -0.09
N VAL A 110 3.31 -5.52 1.03
CA VAL A 110 3.41 -4.18 1.64
C VAL A 110 4.81 -3.91 2.20
N GLY A 111 5.49 -4.95 2.70
CA GLY A 111 6.92 -4.87 3.09
C GLY A 111 7.83 -4.57 1.91
N LEU A 112 7.60 -5.21 0.76
CA LEU A 112 8.30 -4.93 -0.49
C LEU A 112 8.06 -3.48 -0.95
N TRP A 113 6.80 -3.03 -0.96
CA TRP A 113 6.48 -1.65 -1.31
C TRP A 113 7.18 -0.65 -0.41
N HIS A 114 7.18 -0.90 0.91
CA HIS A 114 7.90 -0.08 1.87
C HIS A 114 9.40 -0.02 1.58
N ALA A 115 10.06 -1.16 1.37
CA ALA A 115 11.48 -1.23 1.06
C ALA A 115 11.83 -0.51 -0.26
N GLU A 116 11.00 -0.67 -1.29
CA GLU A 116 11.16 0.01 -2.59
C GLU A 116 10.76 1.50 -2.55
N ARG A 117 10.18 1.95 -1.43
CA ARG A 117 9.47 3.23 -1.32
C ARG A 117 8.52 3.40 -2.51
N ALA A 118 7.75 2.39 -2.85
CA ALA A 118 6.93 2.37 -4.06
C ALA A 118 5.86 3.48 -4.10
N VAL A 119 5.31 3.73 -5.29
CA VAL A 119 4.03 4.44 -5.42
C VAL A 119 2.97 3.42 -5.80
N VAL A 120 1.91 3.32 -5.01
CA VAL A 120 0.80 2.40 -5.21
C VAL A 120 -0.43 3.24 -5.51
N ILE A 121 -0.99 3.06 -6.69
CA ILE A 121 -2.23 3.69 -7.15
C ILE A 121 -3.30 2.63 -7.06
N THR A 122 -4.46 2.95 -6.47
CA THR A 122 -5.59 2.02 -6.41
C THR A 122 -6.88 2.70 -6.80
N PHE A 123 -7.69 1.95 -7.53
CA PHE A 123 -9.06 2.29 -7.86
C PHE A 123 -10.08 1.64 -6.91
N ASN A 124 -9.60 0.85 -5.96
CA ASN A 124 -10.44 0.13 -5.01
C ASN A 124 -10.81 1.03 -3.82
N TYR A 125 -12.05 0.89 -3.35
CA TYR A 125 -12.56 1.65 -2.20
C TYR A 125 -12.21 1.01 -0.86
N ASP A 126 -11.93 -0.30 -0.84
CA ASP A 126 -11.69 -1.05 0.39
C ASP A 126 -10.41 -0.62 1.13
N THR A 127 -10.28 -1.05 2.39
CA THR A 127 -9.15 -0.72 3.26
C THR A 127 -8.21 -1.91 3.51
N LEU A 128 -8.22 -2.93 2.64
CA LEU A 128 -7.45 -4.16 2.86
C LEU A 128 -5.94 -3.92 2.89
N VAL A 129 -5.42 -3.04 2.01
CA VAL A 129 -4.00 -2.67 1.99
C VAL A 129 -3.61 -1.94 3.26
N GLU A 130 -4.43 -0.99 3.69
CA GLU A 130 -4.24 -0.24 4.94
C GLU A 130 -4.15 -1.16 6.15
N ARG A 131 -5.05 -2.13 6.27
CA ARG A 131 -5.01 -3.13 7.34
C ARG A 131 -3.77 -4.03 7.25
N ALA A 132 -3.33 -4.38 6.05
CA ALA A 132 -2.08 -5.12 5.86
C ALA A 132 -0.84 -4.30 6.28
N VAL A 133 -0.83 -2.99 6.03
CA VAL A 133 0.24 -2.08 6.52
C VAL A 133 0.30 -2.10 8.04
N ASN A 134 -0.85 -1.95 8.70
CA ASN A 134 -0.96 -2.02 10.14
C ASN A 134 -0.49 -3.38 10.69
N GLN A 135 -0.83 -4.48 10.00
CA GLN A 135 -0.41 -5.84 10.34
C GLN A 135 1.10 -6.06 10.19
N ALA A 136 1.71 -5.48 9.16
CA ALA A 136 3.12 -5.67 8.84
C ALA A 136 4.07 -5.00 9.83
N GLN A 137 3.59 -4.05 10.64
CA GLN A 137 4.37 -3.38 11.69
C GLN A 137 5.72 -2.83 11.18
N MET A 138 5.71 -2.27 9.97
CA MET A 138 6.91 -1.76 9.31
C MET A 138 7.48 -0.54 10.04
N VAL A 139 8.78 -0.34 9.90
CA VAL A 139 9.50 0.75 10.55
C VAL A 139 10.29 1.53 9.52
N ALA A 140 10.01 2.83 9.43
CA ALA A 140 10.81 3.76 8.65
C ALA A 140 11.85 4.45 9.52
N ILE A 141 12.97 4.85 8.91
CA ILE A 141 13.95 5.73 9.55
C ILE A 141 13.79 7.14 8.98
N GLU A 142 13.49 8.10 9.85
CA GLU A 142 13.39 9.50 9.48
C GLU A 142 14.26 10.37 10.37
N ARG A 143 15.16 11.16 9.76
CA ARG A 143 16.03 12.11 10.47
C ARG A 143 16.78 11.46 11.65
N GLY A 144 17.28 10.23 11.46
CA GLY A 144 18.01 9.50 12.49
C GLY A 144 17.15 8.81 13.55
N ARG A 145 15.82 8.76 13.37
CA ARG A 145 14.89 8.15 14.33
C ARG A 145 14.02 7.10 13.66
N SER A 146 13.83 5.98 14.33
CA SER A 146 12.87 4.96 13.92
C SER A 146 11.44 5.41 14.22
N ALA A 147 10.53 5.19 13.28
CA ALA A 147 9.11 5.44 13.41
C ALA A 147 8.29 4.27 12.85
N MET A 148 7.25 3.87 13.57
CA MET A 148 6.29 2.89 13.06
C MET A 148 5.55 3.51 11.88
N VAL A 149 5.35 2.72 10.84
CA VAL A 149 4.55 3.11 9.68
C VAL A 149 3.12 2.65 9.89
N PHE A 150 2.18 3.59 9.89
CA PHE A 150 0.75 3.31 9.96
C PHE A 150 0.05 3.54 8.63
N ALA A 151 -1.11 2.90 8.44
CA ALA A 151 -1.94 3.05 7.26
C ALA A 151 -2.18 4.51 6.85
N ASP A 152 -2.60 5.35 7.81
CA ASP A 152 -2.95 6.76 7.53
C ASP A 152 -1.76 7.61 7.04
N GLN A 153 -0.53 7.15 7.27
CA GLN A 153 0.71 7.81 6.88
C GLN A 153 1.17 7.41 5.48
N VAL A 154 0.78 6.23 4.99
CA VAL A 154 1.07 5.83 3.61
C VAL A 154 -0.03 6.30 2.67
N VAL A 155 -1.27 6.45 3.12
CA VAL A 155 -2.37 6.98 2.30
C VAL A 155 -2.22 8.49 2.14
N THR A 156 -1.70 8.91 0.99
CA THR A 156 -1.46 10.32 0.68
C THR A 156 -1.48 10.59 -0.83
N PRO A 157 -2.06 11.73 -1.29
CA PRO A 157 -2.90 12.66 -0.54
C PRO A 157 -4.17 12.02 0.03
N ALA A 158 -4.72 12.58 1.11
CA ALA A 158 -5.94 12.09 1.74
C ALA A 158 -6.73 13.24 2.40
N PRO A 159 -8.03 13.06 2.67
CA PRO A 159 -8.79 14.01 3.47
C PRO A 159 -8.19 14.19 4.87
N PRO A 160 -8.41 15.35 5.53
CA PRO A 160 -8.05 15.51 6.92
C PRO A 160 -8.72 14.43 7.79
N GLY A 161 -7.95 13.84 8.70
CA GLY A 161 -8.50 12.97 9.74
C GLY A 161 -8.90 13.77 10.97
N PRO A 162 -9.47 13.11 12.00
CA PRO A 162 -9.72 13.74 13.29
C PRO A 162 -8.42 14.29 13.91
N PRO A 163 -8.50 15.16 14.93
CA PRO A 163 -7.32 15.62 15.67
C PRO A 163 -6.48 14.45 16.20
N ALA A 164 -5.16 14.57 16.15
CA ALA A 164 -4.27 13.54 16.68
C ALA A 164 -4.33 13.51 18.21
N LEU A 165 -4.64 12.35 18.78
CA LEU A 165 -4.67 12.13 20.24
C LEU A 165 -3.42 11.35 20.69
N MET A 166 -2.89 10.51 19.81
CA MET A 166 -1.69 9.70 20.03
C MET A 166 -0.66 9.93 18.92
N ARG A 167 0.58 9.49 19.10
CA ARG A 167 1.59 9.58 18.01
C ARG A 167 1.21 8.75 16.77
N ALA A 168 0.57 7.60 16.98
CA ALA A 168 0.03 6.78 15.90
C ALA A 168 -1.05 7.49 15.06
N ASP A 169 -1.55 8.62 15.56
CA ASP A 169 -2.56 9.44 14.90
C ASP A 169 -1.99 10.54 14.01
N GLU A 170 -0.68 10.74 14.03
CA GLU A 170 0.00 11.66 13.14
C GLU A 170 -0.15 11.16 11.70
N ALA A 171 -1.05 11.80 10.94
CA ALA A 171 -1.29 11.55 9.52
C ALA A 171 -0.21 12.18 8.61
N VAL A 172 0.99 12.41 9.13
CA VAL A 172 2.08 13.00 8.36
C VAL A 172 2.67 11.91 7.47
N PRO A 173 2.80 12.15 6.15
CA PRO A 173 3.41 11.18 5.25
C PRO A 173 4.81 10.80 5.69
N VAL A 174 5.08 9.50 5.74
CA VAL A 174 6.40 8.96 6.08
C VAL A 174 7.22 8.85 4.79
N ALA A 175 8.20 9.74 4.62
CA ALA A 175 9.07 9.80 3.45
C ALA A 175 9.93 8.53 3.27
N GLY A 176 10.18 7.81 4.37
CA GLY A 176 10.88 6.53 4.37
C GLY A 176 10.04 5.32 3.96
N SER A 177 8.80 5.50 3.49
CA SER A 177 7.88 4.41 3.12
C SER A 177 7.27 4.61 1.73
N PHE A 178 6.38 3.69 1.35
CA PHE A 178 5.59 3.80 0.13
C PHE A 178 4.41 4.75 0.28
N THR A 179 3.85 5.13 -0.86
CA THR A 179 2.66 6.00 -0.95
C THR A 179 1.50 5.22 -1.55
N LEU A 180 0.32 5.27 -0.94
CA LEU A 180 -0.93 4.70 -1.43
C LEU A 180 -1.90 5.82 -1.84
N MET A 181 -2.23 5.89 -3.14
CA MET A 181 -3.13 6.88 -3.72
C MET A 181 -4.48 6.24 -4.05
N LYS A 182 -5.55 6.69 -3.37
CA LYS A 182 -6.92 6.19 -3.51
C LYS A 182 -7.70 7.06 -4.50
N LEU A 183 -7.62 6.74 -5.79
CA LEU A 183 -8.11 7.64 -6.85
C LEU A 183 -9.63 7.77 -6.92
N HIS A 184 -10.36 6.78 -6.39
CA HIS A 184 -11.82 6.78 -6.37
C HIS A 184 -12.42 7.00 -4.97
N GLY A 185 -11.64 7.54 -4.04
CA GLY A 185 -12.05 7.64 -2.64
C GLY A 185 -11.84 6.33 -1.88
N SER A 186 -12.44 6.24 -0.69
CA SER A 186 -12.23 5.11 0.22
C SER A 186 -13.42 4.93 1.17
N LEU A 187 -13.63 3.69 1.64
CA LEU A 187 -14.61 3.33 2.69
C LEU A 187 -14.27 3.90 4.07
N ASN A 188 -13.35 4.84 4.19
CA ASN A 188 -13.16 5.62 5.40
C ASN A 188 -13.22 7.12 5.13
N TRP A 189 -13.59 7.54 3.92
CA TRP A 189 -13.69 8.95 3.54
C TRP A 189 -15.16 9.38 3.48
N TYR A 190 -15.41 10.59 3.96
CA TYR A 190 -16.75 11.13 4.15
C TYR A 190 -16.79 12.59 3.73
N TRP A 191 -17.98 13.06 3.36
CA TRP A 191 -18.25 14.44 2.97
C TRP A 191 -19.71 14.79 3.16
N SER A 192 -20.03 16.08 3.10
CA SER A 192 -21.42 16.49 2.91
C SER A 192 -21.79 16.31 1.44
N ALA A 193 -22.79 15.47 1.12
CA ALA A 193 -23.25 15.34 -0.26
C ALA A 193 -23.61 16.71 -0.86
N GLY A 194 -23.17 16.93 -2.09
CA GLY A 194 -23.40 18.18 -2.80
C GLY A 194 -22.44 19.32 -2.49
N ASP A 195 -21.40 19.13 -1.66
CA ASP A 195 -20.31 20.10 -1.51
C ASP A 195 -19.42 20.11 -2.77
N PRO A 196 -19.50 21.15 -3.64
CA PRO A 196 -18.78 21.16 -4.90
C PRO A 196 -17.28 21.41 -4.73
N THR A 197 -16.86 21.94 -3.58
CA THR A 197 -15.48 22.32 -3.28
C THR A 197 -14.70 21.17 -2.64
N GLY A 198 -15.40 20.24 -1.98
CA GLY A 198 -14.81 19.21 -1.13
C GLY A 198 -14.24 19.76 0.18
N SER A 199 -14.64 20.95 0.62
CA SER A 199 -14.25 21.55 1.90
C SER A 199 -14.67 20.73 3.12
N THR A 200 -15.73 19.93 2.98
CA THR A 200 -16.28 19.03 3.99
C THR A 200 -15.64 17.63 3.96
N LEU A 201 -14.71 17.38 3.04
CA LEU A 201 -14.00 16.10 2.98
C LEU A 201 -13.25 15.86 4.28
N THR A 202 -13.53 14.72 4.89
CA THR A 202 -12.89 14.23 6.11
C THR A 202 -12.74 12.72 6.02
N ARG A 203 -11.97 12.12 6.92
CA ARG A 203 -11.84 10.66 7.01
C ARG A 203 -11.85 10.17 8.45
N THR A 204 -12.31 8.94 8.64
CA THR A 204 -11.99 8.16 9.83
C THR A 204 -10.61 7.49 9.65
N ARG A 205 -9.97 7.18 10.77
CA ARG A 205 -8.66 6.50 10.78
C ARG A 205 -8.84 5.01 10.56
N GLU A 206 -7.98 4.40 9.75
CA GLU A 206 -7.94 2.94 9.63
C GLU A 206 -6.97 2.37 10.68
N ARG A 207 -7.52 1.63 11.64
CA ARG A 207 -6.81 1.00 12.76
C ARG A 207 -7.05 -0.50 12.84
N GLY A 208 -7.90 -1.03 11.97
CA GLY A 208 -8.18 -2.44 11.87
C GLY A 208 -6.94 -3.24 11.46
N LEU A 209 -6.99 -4.50 11.87
CA LEU A 209 -6.11 -5.57 11.46
C LEU A 209 -6.95 -6.66 10.79
N PHE A 210 -6.27 -7.69 10.27
CA PHE A 210 -6.93 -8.93 9.91
C PHE A 210 -7.19 -9.78 11.18
N GLY A 211 -8.06 -10.78 11.08
CA GLY A 211 -8.49 -11.59 12.23
C GLY A 211 -9.47 -10.90 13.17
N ALA A 212 -10.24 -9.92 12.67
CA ALA A 212 -11.18 -9.10 13.46
C ALA A 212 -10.55 -8.39 14.67
N GLN A 213 -9.26 -8.03 14.56
CA GLN A 213 -8.53 -7.28 15.58
C GLN A 213 -8.46 -5.80 15.21
N SER A 214 -8.21 -4.95 16.22
CA SER A 214 -7.87 -3.55 16.01
C SER A 214 -6.58 -3.22 16.75
N LEU A 215 -5.78 -2.34 16.17
CA LEU A 215 -4.57 -1.83 16.81
C LEU A 215 -4.93 -1.14 18.13
N ILE A 216 -5.86 -0.20 18.07
CA ILE A 216 -6.36 0.55 19.21
C ILE A 216 -7.87 0.46 19.24
N GLU A 217 -8.47 0.62 20.42
CA GLU A 217 -9.92 0.76 20.52
C GLU A 217 -10.37 1.92 19.62
N GLU A 218 -11.39 1.71 18.80
CA GLU A 218 -11.89 2.77 17.95
C GLU A 218 -12.35 3.93 18.83
N ALA A 219 -11.73 5.09 18.63
CA ALA A 219 -12.20 6.30 19.28
C ALA A 219 -13.67 6.53 18.88
N THR A 220 -14.52 6.80 19.85
CA THR A 220 -15.90 7.25 19.61
C THR A 220 -15.87 8.39 18.60
N ASP A 221 -16.74 8.34 17.60
CA ASP A 221 -16.84 9.37 16.57
C ASP A 221 -17.53 10.62 17.11
N PHE A 222 -16.84 11.34 18.00
CA PHE A 222 -17.31 12.60 18.58
C PHE A 222 -17.52 13.69 17.52
N GLY A 223 -16.84 13.59 16.37
CA GLY A 223 -16.95 14.54 15.27
C GLY A 223 -18.15 14.31 14.36
N GLY A 224 -18.90 13.21 14.54
CA GLY A 224 -20.01 12.84 13.65
C GLY A 224 -19.54 12.57 12.21
N THR A 225 -18.28 12.19 12.01
CA THR A 225 -17.74 11.93 10.67
C THR A 225 -18.52 10.83 9.95
N ARG A 226 -18.92 9.78 10.68
CA ARG A 226 -19.69 8.64 10.19
C ARG A 226 -21.18 8.97 9.97
N THR A 227 -21.65 10.16 10.38
CA THR A 227 -23.01 10.62 10.06
C THR A 227 -23.07 11.40 8.75
N LEU A 228 -21.93 11.69 8.14
CA LEU A 228 -21.83 12.25 6.79
C LEU A 228 -21.95 11.16 5.72
N ASP A 229 -22.08 11.58 4.47
CA ASP A 229 -22.14 10.67 3.33
C ASP A 229 -20.75 10.11 2.99
N ARG A 230 -20.73 8.92 2.39
CA ARG A 230 -19.50 8.28 1.91
C ARG A 230 -18.97 9.01 0.68
N PHE A 231 -17.68 9.35 0.69
CA PHE A 231 -17.03 9.90 -0.49
C PHE A 231 -16.40 8.79 -1.35
N LEU A 232 -17.20 8.28 -2.29
CA LEU A 232 -16.77 7.33 -3.31
C LEU A 232 -17.00 7.95 -4.69
N ILE A 233 -16.04 7.80 -5.60
CA ILE A 233 -16.23 8.13 -7.01
C ILE A 233 -16.84 6.89 -7.67
N PRO A 234 -18.14 6.89 -8.01
CA PRO A 234 -18.81 5.68 -8.49
C PRO A 234 -18.25 5.20 -9.84
N PRO A 235 -18.51 3.93 -10.20
CA PRO A 235 -18.23 3.42 -11.54
C PRO A 235 -19.22 4.02 -12.53
N VAL A 236 -18.97 5.26 -12.93
CA VAL A 236 -19.72 6.00 -13.96
C VAL A 236 -18.77 6.42 -15.08
N SER A 237 -19.28 6.47 -16.30
CA SER A 237 -18.51 6.88 -17.48
C SER A 237 -18.23 8.39 -17.49
N ILE A 238 -19.10 9.21 -16.87
CA ILE A 238 -18.90 10.65 -16.72
C ILE A 238 -18.62 10.96 -15.25
N LYS A 239 -17.35 11.23 -14.92
CA LYS A 239 -16.88 11.45 -13.54
C LYS A 239 -16.65 12.93 -13.19
N ASN A 240 -17.01 13.86 -14.09
CA ASN A 240 -16.61 15.27 -14.00
C ASN A 240 -17.01 15.94 -12.68
N GLU A 241 -18.20 15.67 -12.16
CA GLU A 241 -18.68 16.26 -10.90
C GLU A 241 -17.91 15.73 -9.67
N TYR A 242 -17.47 14.47 -9.71
CA TYR A 242 -16.67 13.83 -8.66
C TYR A 242 -15.18 14.21 -8.69
N TYR A 243 -14.73 14.82 -9.79
CA TYR A 243 -13.37 15.37 -9.92
C TYR A 243 -13.25 16.83 -9.48
N SER A 244 -14.36 17.52 -9.21
CA SER A 244 -14.39 18.91 -8.74
C SER A 244 -13.64 19.14 -7.41
N PRO A 245 -13.70 18.25 -6.41
CA PRO A 245 -12.96 18.45 -5.16
C PRO A 245 -11.45 18.60 -5.40
N TYR A 246 -10.84 19.61 -4.76
CA TYR A 246 -9.40 19.88 -4.88
C TYR A 246 -8.51 18.66 -4.61
N LEU A 247 -8.92 17.83 -3.64
CA LEU A 247 -8.21 16.60 -3.29
C LEU A 247 -8.13 15.63 -4.48
N THR A 248 -9.23 15.48 -5.23
CA THR A 248 -9.27 14.57 -6.38
C THR A 248 -8.33 15.05 -7.47
N HIS A 249 -8.32 16.34 -7.80
CA HIS A 249 -7.32 16.89 -8.71
C HIS A 249 -5.87 16.66 -8.24
N THR A 250 -5.61 16.80 -6.95
CA THR A 250 -4.28 16.58 -6.37
C THR A 250 -3.87 15.11 -6.48
N LEU A 251 -4.77 14.17 -6.17
CA LEU A 251 -4.56 12.72 -6.30
C LEU A 251 -4.21 12.33 -7.74
N TRP A 252 -5.03 12.72 -8.71
CA TRP A 252 -4.84 12.36 -10.11
C TRP A 252 -3.58 13.01 -10.72
N ARG A 253 -3.26 14.27 -10.36
CA ARG A 253 -1.99 14.90 -10.77
C ARG A 253 -0.77 14.21 -10.15
N SER A 254 -0.85 13.83 -8.87
CA SER A 254 0.26 13.15 -8.19
C SER A 254 0.52 11.77 -8.79
N ALA A 255 -0.55 11.03 -9.11
CA ALA A 255 -0.47 9.76 -9.81
C ALA A 255 0.14 9.91 -11.21
N PHE A 256 -0.28 10.93 -11.96
CA PHE A 256 0.26 11.24 -13.29
C PHE A 256 1.77 11.55 -13.23
N GLN A 257 2.20 12.38 -12.28
CA GLN A 257 3.62 12.71 -12.07
C GLN A 257 4.45 11.49 -11.66
N ALA A 258 3.91 10.62 -10.81
CA ALA A 258 4.59 9.37 -10.44
C ALA A 258 4.81 8.48 -11.67
N LEU A 259 3.78 8.32 -12.52
CA LEU A 259 3.86 7.52 -13.74
C LEU A 259 4.87 8.09 -14.75
N GLN A 260 4.94 9.41 -14.92
CA GLN A 260 5.91 10.05 -15.83
C GLN A 260 7.39 9.74 -15.52
N SER A 261 7.69 9.43 -14.26
CA SER A 261 9.06 9.16 -13.80
C SER A 261 9.29 7.70 -13.44
N ALA A 262 8.32 6.82 -13.67
CA ALA A 262 8.40 5.45 -13.22
C ALA A 262 9.40 4.63 -14.06
N GLY A 263 10.26 3.86 -13.38
CA GLY A 263 11.15 2.89 -14.03
C GLY A 263 10.47 1.55 -14.30
N ARG A 264 9.35 1.30 -13.63
CA ARG A 264 8.55 0.07 -13.72
C ARG A 264 7.10 0.36 -13.36
N LEU A 265 6.17 -0.25 -14.10
CA LEU A 265 4.73 -0.23 -13.87
C LEU A 265 4.23 -1.67 -13.72
N THR A 266 3.64 -2.00 -12.58
CA THR A 266 3.01 -3.31 -12.36
C THR A 266 1.48 -3.15 -12.20
N LEU A 267 0.70 -3.75 -13.10
CA LEU A 267 -0.77 -3.77 -13.03
C LEU A 267 -1.21 -5.04 -12.27
N MET A 268 -1.94 -4.89 -11.17
CA MET A 268 -2.35 -6.00 -10.29
C MET A 268 -3.87 -6.07 -10.18
N GLY A 269 -4.46 -7.09 -10.78
CA GLY A 269 -5.91 -7.28 -10.79
C GLY A 269 -6.68 -6.08 -11.35
N TYR A 270 -6.02 -5.24 -12.16
CA TYR A 270 -6.60 -4.09 -12.83
C TYR A 270 -6.90 -4.45 -14.28
N SER A 271 -8.19 -4.49 -14.62
CA SER A 271 -8.65 -4.96 -15.93
C SER A 271 -8.45 -3.94 -17.06
N MET A 272 -8.03 -2.70 -16.77
CA MET A 272 -8.03 -1.58 -17.73
C MET A 272 -9.36 -1.49 -18.51
N PRO A 273 -10.50 -1.30 -17.81
CA PRO A 273 -11.80 -1.36 -18.46
C PRO A 273 -11.96 -0.20 -19.47
N LYS A 274 -12.59 -0.49 -20.61
CA LYS A 274 -12.77 0.50 -21.69
C LYS A 274 -13.57 1.73 -21.27
N THR A 275 -14.48 1.53 -20.33
CA THR A 275 -15.40 2.55 -19.80
C THR A 275 -14.66 3.55 -18.91
N ASP A 276 -13.60 3.13 -18.22
CA ASP A 276 -12.72 4.00 -17.44
C ASP A 276 -11.63 4.66 -18.31
N GLN A 277 -12.07 5.56 -19.19
CA GLN A 277 -11.18 6.28 -20.09
C GLN A 277 -10.16 7.11 -19.31
N VAL A 278 -10.55 7.73 -18.20
CA VAL A 278 -9.66 8.57 -17.39
C VAL A 278 -8.57 7.74 -16.73
N GLY A 279 -8.92 6.60 -16.13
CA GLY A 279 -7.95 5.66 -15.58
C GLY A 279 -6.98 5.13 -16.65
N THR A 280 -7.48 4.81 -17.85
CA THR A 280 -6.63 4.33 -18.93
C THR A 280 -5.69 5.43 -19.47
N GLN A 281 -6.18 6.66 -19.62
CA GLN A 281 -5.37 7.81 -20.07
C GLN A 281 -4.31 8.20 -19.04
N LEU A 282 -4.56 7.97 -17.75
CA LEU A 282 -3.59 8.20 -16.69
C LEU A 282 -2.32 7.36 -16.86
N LEU A 283 -2.40 6.18 -17.48
CA LEU A 283 -1.27 5.24 -17.67
C LEU A 283 -0.41 5.53 -18.90
N VAL A 284 -0.93 6.27 -19.88
CA VAL A 284 -0.23 6.67 -21.12
C VAL A 284 1.12 7.39 -20.90
N PRO A 285 1.33 8.27 -19.91
CA PRO A 285 2.60 9.00 -19.74
C PRO A 285 3.78 8.14 -19.27
N ILE A 286 3.62 6.83 -19.12
CA ILE A 286 4.70 5.93 -18.70
C ILE A 286 5.89 6.02 -19.69
N PRO A 287 7.15 6.10 -19.21
CA PRO A 287 8.31 6.14 -20.09
C PRO A 287 8.39 4.90 -20.99
N PRO A 288 8.81 5.04 -22.27
CA PRO A 288 9.02 3.90 -23.16
C PRO A 288 10.04 2.88 -22.62
N SER A 289 11.00 3.34 -21.80
CA SER A 289 12.00 2.49 -21.15
C SER A 289 11.52 1.79 -19.87
N ALA A 290 10.33 2.13 -19.36
CA ALA A 290 9.81 1.52 -18.15
C ALA A 290 9.40 0.07 -18.41
N ALA A 291 9.77 -0.84 -17.52
CA ALA A 291 9.26 -2.21 -17.58
C ALA A 291 7.77 -2.22 -17.23
N VAL A 292 6.94 -2.91 -18.03
CA VAL A 292 5.51 -3.08 -17.74
C VAL A 292 5.27 -4.54 -17.40
N GLU A 293 4.56 -4.76 -16.29
CA GLU A 293 4.23 -6.09 -15.82
C GLU A 293 2.73 -6.20 -15.50
N VAL A 294 2.15 -7.38 -15.69
CA VAL A 294 0.73 -7.68 -15.48
C VAL A 294 0.61 -8.88 -14.55
N VAL A 295 -0.08 -8.71 -13.43
CA VAL A 295 -0.42 -9.76 -12.47
C VAL A 295 -1.94 -9.86 -12.41
N ASP A 296 -2.51 -10.83 -13.10
CA ASP A 296 -3.96 -11.00 -13.18
C ASP A 296 -4.31 -12.48 -13.32
N VAL A 297 -5.45 -12.92 -12.79
CA VAL A 297 -5.86 -14.33 -12.88
C VAL A 297 -6.13 -14.73 -14.34
N GLY A 298 -6.63 -13.80 -15.17
CA GLY A 298 -6.97 -14.02 -16.57
C GLY A 298 -6.63 -12.81 -17.44
N PRO A 299 -5.33 -12.54 -17.71
CA PRO A 299 -4.91 -11.36 -18.46
C PRO A 299 -5.26 -11.43 -19.96
N GLY A 300 -5.70 -12.60 -20.44
CA GLY A 300 -5.99 -12.88 -21.85
C GLY A 300 -4.73 -13.04 -22.70
N GLU A 301 -4.91 -13.41 -23.96
CA GLU A 301 -3.81 -13.75 -24.88
C GLU A 301 -3.27 -12.52 -25.61
N PRO A 302 -1.97 -12.50 -26.00
CA PRO A 302 -1.37 -11.39 -26.77
C PRO A 302 -2.03 -11.14 -28.13
N ASP A 303 -2.61 -12.17 -28.74
CA ASP A 303 -3.24 -12.06 -30.07
C ASP A 303 -4.66 -11.47 -29.99
N ASP A 304 -5.28 -11.52 -28.82
CA ASP A 304 -6.57 -10.86 -28.58
C ASP A 304 -6.34 -9.37 -28.33
N ARG A 305 -6.73 -8.52 -29.27
CA ARG A 305 -6.65 -7.05 -29.16
C ARG A 305 -7.41 -6.49 -27.96
N MET A 306 -8.33 -7.29 -27.42
CA MET A 306 -9.18 -7.00 -26.28
C MET A 306 -8.64 -7.59 -24.97
N SER A 307 -7.50 -8.27 -24.97
CA SER A 307 -6.88 -8.74 -23.74
C SER A 307 -6.23 -7.60 -22.95
N LEU A 308 -6.00 -7.85 -21.66
CA LEU A 308 -5.24 -6.95 -20.80
C LEU A 308 -3.79 -6.86 -21.28
N ILE A 309 -3.19 -7.97 -21.70
CA ILE A 309 -1.83 -8.00 -22.28
C ILE A 309 -1.72 -7.04 -23.47
N SER A 310 -2.65 -7.11 -24.41
CA SER A 310 -2.67 -6.24 -25.59
C SER A 310 -2.96 -4.77 -25.27
N ARG A 311 -3.66 -4.47 -24.17
CA ARG A 311 -3.84 -3.09 -23.70
C ARG A 311 -2.57 -2.57 -23.03
N ALA A 312 -1.94 -3.37 -22.18
CA ALA A 312 -0.72 -3.01 -21.47
C ALA A 312 0.47 -2.82 -22.44
N SER A 313 0.60 -3.66 -23.47
CA SER A 313 1.68 -3.54 -24.46
C SER A 313 1.65 -2.24 -25.26
N ARG A 314 0.48 -1.62 -25.40
CA ARG A 314 0.30 -0.32 -26.07
C ARG A 314 0.77 0.87 -25.23
N LEU A 315 1.03 0.70 -23.92
CA LEU A 315 1.46 1.79 -23.05
C LEU A 315 2.88 2.25 -23.36
N ASN A 316 3.80 1.32 -23.59
CA ASN A 316 5.22 1.61 -23.86
C ASN A 316 5.76 0.92 -25.13
N GLY A 317 4.92 0.18 -25.87
CA GLY A 317 5.31 -0.54 -27.08
C GLY A 317 6.06 -1.86 -26.83
N SER A 318 6.16 -2.33 -25.58
CA SER A 318 6.84 -3.57 -25.21
C SER A 318 5.84 -4.63 -24.73
N ASN A 319 6.16 -5.91 -24.96
CA ASN A 319 5.34 -6.99 -24.40
C ASN A 319 5.51 -7.03 -22.88
N PRO A 320 4.42 -6.97 -22.10
CA PRO A 320 4.51 -7.00 -20.66
C PRO A 320 4.95 -8.37 -20.16
N LEU A 321 5.72 -8.40 -19.07
CA LEU A 321 5.88 -9.62 -18.28
C LEU A 321 4.54 -9.95 -17.62
N SER A 322 4.11 -11.20 -17.67
CA SER A 322 2.79 -11.59 -17.16
C SER A 322 2.86 -12.74 -16.18
N TRP A 323 2.15 -12.61 -15.06
CA TRP A 323 1.84 -13.70 -14.14
C TRP A 323 0.34 -13.97 -14.17
N SER A 324 -0.03 -15.21 -14.45
CA SER A 324 -1.42 -15.62 -14.62
C SER A 324 -1.82 -16.80 -13.74
N GLY A 325 -3.14 -17.03 -13.64
CA GLY A 325 -3.73 -18.12 -12.87
C GLY A 325 -4.05 -17.78 -11.41
N PRO A 326 -4.64 -18.73 -10.66
CA PRO A 326 -5.21 -18.48 -9.33
C PRO A 326 -4.20 -18.00 -8.28
N SER A 327 -2.92 -18.34 -8.45
CA SER A 327 -1.84 -18.00 -7.51
C SER A 327 -0.84 -16.97 -8.08
N CYS A 328 -1.24 -16.21 -9.11
CA CYS A 328 -0.36 -15.24 -9.76
C CYS A 328 0.23 -14.20 -8.80
N LEU A 329 -0.59 -13.65 -7.90
CA LEU A 329 -0.15 -12.66 -6.90
C LEU A 329 0.86 -13.24 -5.89
N PRO A 330 0.57 -14.36 -5.19
CA PRO A 330 1.57 -15.01 -4.34
C PRO A 330 2.88 -15.35 -5.08
N ALA A 331 2.79 -15.89 -6.30
CA ALA A 331 3.97 -16.25 -7.09
C ALA A 331 4.80 -15.03 -7.49
N TYR A 332 4.14 -13.95 -7.91
CA TYR A 332 4.78 -12.68 -8.20
C TYR A 332 5.50 -12.12 -6.98
N VAL A 333 4.84 -12.08 -5.83
CA VAL A 333 5.43 -11.57 -4.58
C VAL A 333 6.66 -12.39 -4.19
N ALA A 334 6.55 -13.72 -4.18
CA ALA A 334 7.66 -14.60 -3.84
C ALA A 334 8.87 -14.38 -4.77
N HIS A 335 8.63 -14.21 -6.07
CA HIS A 335 9.68 -13.89 -7.04
C HIS A 335 10.35 -12.55 -6.72
N ARG A 336 9.57 -11.50 -6.47
CA ARG A 336 10.07 -10.15 -6.22
C ARG A 336 10.77 -9.99 -4.87
N VAL A 337 10.33 -10.71 -3.84
CA VAL A 337 11.05 -10.82 -2.57
C VAL A 337 12.42 -11.47 -2.81
N GLY A 338 12.48 -12.52 -3.63
CA GLY A 338 13.72 -13.17 -4.04
C GLY A 338 14.68 -12.23 -4.77
N ASP A 339 14.18 -11.48 -5.75
CA ASP A 339 14.96 -10.50 -6.51
C ASP A 339 15.47 -9.37 -5.62
N ALA A 340 14.65 -8.86 -4.71
CA ALA A 340 15.05 -7.81 -3.78
C ALA A 340 16.15 -8.30 -2.81
N ALA A 341 16.00 -9.52 -2.27
CA ALA A 341 17.04 -10.15 -1.46
C ALA A 341 18.36 -10.36 -2.24
N ALA A 342 18.29 -10.70 -3.52
CA ALA A 342 19.47 -10.77 -4.39
C ALA A 342 20.09 -9.39 -4.65
N GLY A 343 19.25 -8.35 -4.81
CA GLY A 343 19.66 -6.96 -4.99
C GLY A 343 20.45 -6.39 -3.81
N LEU A 344 20.10 -6.77 -2.57
CA LEU A 344 20.85 -6.39 -1.36
C LEU A 344 22.35 -6.71 -1.48
N ARG A 345 22.70 -7.86 -2.07
CA ARG A 345 24.11 -8.23 -2.29
C ARG A 345 24.84 -7.20 -3.16
N MET A 346 24.17 -6.68 -4.19
CA MET A 346 24.74 -5.67 -5.07
C MET A 346 24.86 -4.30 -4.39
N GLU A 347 23.86 -3.90 -3.60
CA GLU A 347 23.89 -2.61 -2.88
C GLU A 347 25.02 -2.54 -1.88
N LEU A 348 25.28 -3.66 -1.20
CA LEU A 348 26.38 -3.72 -0.27
C LEU A 348 27.75 -3.74 -0.96
N GLN A 349 27.90 -4.00 -2.26
CA GLN A 349 29.21 -4.15 -2.93
C GLN A 349 30.01 -2.84 -3.15
N GLY A 350 29.54 -1.68 -2.69
CA GLY A 350 30.25 -0.39 -2.79
C GLY A 350 30.66 0.20 -1.44
N GLY A 351 31.86 0.77 -1.35
CA GLY A 351 32.31 1.63 -0.23
C GLY A 351 33.15 0.95 0.86
N ASP A 352 33.91 1.80 1.57
CA ASP A 352 34.76 1.46 2.73
C ASP A 352 33.92 1.38 4.02
N LEU A 353 32.97 0.45 4.03
CA LEU A 353 32.02 0.24 5.12
C LEU A 353 32.31 -1.06 5.88
N GLU A 354 33.48 -1.69 5.71
CA GLU A 354 33.71 -3.06 6.19
C GLU A 354 33.38 -3.29 7.67
N ASN A 355 33.64 -2.28 8.50
CA ASN A 355 33.43 -2.30 9.95
C ASN A 355 32.14 -1.59 10.40
N VAL A 356 31.30 -1.15 9.46
CA VAL A 356 30.03 -0.51 9.76
C VAL A 356 29.05 -1.56 10.28
N LEU A 357 28.47 -1.27 11.44
CA LEU A 357 27.50 -2.12 12.10
C LEU A 357 26.21 -2.19 11.29
N VAL A 358 25.68 -3.41 11.17
CA VAL A 358 24.38 -3.63 10.55
C VAL A 358 23.28 -3.55 11.61
N ALA A 359 22.40 -2.58 11.43
CA ALA A 359 21.25 -2.35 12.29
C ALA A 359 19.96 -2.86 11.65
N PHE A 360 19.04 -3.32 12.49
CA PHE A 360 17.74 -3.86 12.10
C PHE A 360 16.64 -3.17 12.90
N PRO A 361 15.71 -2.47 12.24
CA PRO A 361 14.62 -1.84 12.94
C PRO A 361 13.54 -2.88 13.27
N VAL A 362 13.01 -2.85 14.49
CA VAL A 362 11.85 -3.70 14.85
C VAL A 362 10.74 -2.87 15.48
N GLY A 363 9.53 -3.08 14.98
CA GLY A 363 8.31 -2.59 15.60
C GLY A 363 8.00 -3.39 16.86
N LYS A 364 7.90 -2.73 18.01
CA LYS A 364 7.63 -3.37 19.30
C LYS A 364 6.13 -3.32 19.68
N GLY A 365 5.25 -3.33 18.68
CA GLY A 365 3.83 -3.02 18.86
C GLY A 365 3.56 -1.53 19.11
N LEU A 366 2.29 -1.19 19.36
CA LEU A 366 1.78 0.19 19.29
C LEU A 366 2.31 1.17 20.33
N ASN A 367 2.59 0.68 21.53
CA ASN A 367 2.97 1.51 22.67
C ASN A 367 4.48 1.64 22.84
N ALA A 368 5.26 0.96 22.00
CA ALA A 368 6.70 0.93 22.12
C ALA A 368 7.34 1.69 20.96
N THR A 369 8.31 2.53 21.28
CA THR A 369 9.13 3.16 20.26
C THR A 369 9.85 2.08 19.48
N PRO A 370 9.77 2.07 18.14
CA PRO A 370 10.58 1.15 17.35
C PRO A 370 12.04 1.38 17.70
N THR A 371 12.77 0.27 17.78
CA THR A 371 14.14 0.27 18.26
C THR A 371 15.02 -0.30 17.17
N LEU A 372 16.21 0.29 17.00
CA LEU A 372 17.27 -0.35 16.24
C LEU A 372 17.88 -1.43 17.10
N PHE A 373 18.19 -2.54 16.45
CA PHE A 373 18.93 -3.67 16.99
C PHE A 373 20.19 -3.86 16.15
N THR A 374 21.19 -4.53 16.70
CA THR A 374 22.35 -4.98 15.94
C THR A 374 22.17 -6.42 15.52
N LEU A 375 22.63 -6.77 14.33
CA LEU A 375 22.60 -8.16 13.88
C LEU A 375 23.77 -8.96 14.46
N VAL A 376 23.49 -10.20 14.85
CA VAL A 376 24.47 -11.18 15.31
C VAL A 376 24.27 -12.49 14.55
N ASP A 377 25.37 -13.15 14.18
CA ASP A 377 25.35 -14.52 13.64
C ASP A 377 25.18 -15.51 14.80
N ALA A 378 24.05 -16.22 14.81
CA ALA A 378 23.69 -17.09 15.93
C ALA A 378 24.16 -18.55 15.80
N HIS A 379 25.05 -18.85 14.84
CA HIS A 379 25.30 -20.21 14.35
C HIS A 379 24.03 -20.81 13.70
N GLU A 380 24.20 -21.74 12.75
CA GLU A 380 23.12 -22.35 11.93
C GLU A 380 22.55 -21.50 10.78
N GLY A 381 23.19 -20.38 10.43
CA GLY A 381 22.82 -19.63 9.23
C GLY A 381 21.54 -18.80 9.35
N GLU A 382 21.02 -18.57 10.56
CA GLU A 382 20.04 -17.52 10.83
C GLU A 382 20.70 -16.36 11.61
N LEU A 383 20.39 -15.12 11.20
CA LEU A 383 20.82 -13.93 11.92
C LEU A 383 19.84 -13.65 13.07
N GLN A 384 20.35 -13.29 14.23
CA GLN A 384 19.55 -12.83 15.37
C GLN A 384 19.75 -11.34 15.61
N VAL A 385 18.84 -10.76 16.39
CA VAL A 385 18.93 -9.38 16.86
C VAL A 385 19.49 -9.32 18.28
N ALA A 386 20.35 -8.34 18.53
CA ALA A 386 20.79 -7.94 19.86
C ALA A 386 20.40 -6.47 20.09
N ASP A 387 20.00 -6.14 21.32
CA ASP A 387 19.57 -4.78 21.66
C ASP A 387 20.69 -3.76 21.37
N LEU A 388 20.29 -2.52 21.09
CA LEU A 388 21.17 -1.37 20.99
C LEU A 388 20.61 -0.26 21.87
N ASP A 389 21.47 0.42 22.62
CA ASP A 389 21.07 1.63 23.36
C ASP A 389 20.86 2.80 22.39
N ASN A 390 19.64 2.87 21.87
CA ASN A 390 19.18 3.88 20.92
C ASN A 390 19.23 5.30 21.48
N ASN A 391 19.16 5.47 22.81
CA ASN A 391 19.21 6.79 23.44
C ASN A 391 20.65 7.24 23.67
N GLY A 392 21.52 6.31 24.09
CA GLY A 392 22.94 6.58 24.34
C GLY A 392 23.76 6.77 23.07
N ILE A 393 23.45 6.05 21.98
CA ILE A 393 24.30 5.99 20.78
C ILE A 393 24.59 7.37 20.18
N ASN A 394 23.63 8.30 20.23
CA ASN A 394 23.80 9.63 19.64
C ASN A 394 24.86 10.50 20.37
N ARG A 395 25.22 10.15 21.61
CA ARG A 395 26.18 10.91 22.44
C ARG A 395 27.37 10.08 22.91
N SER A 396 27.39 8.80 22.57
CA SER A 396 28.39 7.85 23.04
C SER A 396 29.66 7.93 22.17
N GLU A 397 30.82 7.94 22.82
CA GLU A 397 32.12 7.70 22.18
C GLU A 397 32.47 6.21 22.12
N MET A 398 31.68 5.34 22.75
CA MET A 398 31.82 3.89 22.67
C MET A 398 31.21 3.35 21.37
N PRO A 399 31.93 2.48 20.63
CA PRO A 399 31.41 1.86 19.42
C PRO A 399 30.07 1.15 19.65
N PRO A 400 29.10 1.27 18.72
CA PRO A 400 27.77 0.67 18.86
C PRO A 400 27.80 -0.85 19.14
N ILE A 401 28.76 -1.58 18.58
CA ILE A 401 28.95 -3.01 18.84
C ILE A 401 29.30 -3.26 20.32
N GLU A 402 30.20 -2.46 20.89
CA GLU A 402 30.58 -2.56 22.30
C GLU A 402 29.42 -2.17 23.21
N MET A 403 28.67 -1.11 22.84
CA MET A 403 27.46 -0.70 23.55
C MET A 403 26.43 -1.84 23.60
N SER A 404 26.16 -2.47 22.44
CA SER A 404 25.27 -3.62 22.36
C SER A 404 25.79 -4.79 23.17
N LEU A 405 27.07 -5.11 23.13
CA LEU A 405 27.65 -6.19 23.94
C LEU A 405 27.48 -5.94 25.45
N GLN A 406 27.65 -4.70 25.92
CA GLN A 406 27.54 -4.35 27.35
C GLN A 406 26.14 -4.52 27.93
N ILE A 407 25.10 -4.30 27.12
CA ILE A 407 23.70 -4.43 27.57
C ILE A 407 23.17 -5.87 27.48
N GLN A 408 23.88 -6.77 26.80
CA GLN A 408 23.49 -8.18 26.70
C GLN A 408 23.92 -8.97 27.96
N PRO A 409 23.19 -10.04 28.32
CA PRO A 409 23.61 -10.94 29.38
C PRO A 409 25.04 -11.46 29.14
N ARG A 410 25.88 -11.48 30.19
CA ARG A 410 27.27 -11.92 30.09
C ARG A 410 27.38 -13.31 29.47
N GLY A 411 28.25 -13.46 28.48
CA GLY A 411 28.51 -14.72 27.78
C GLY A 411 27.46 -15.08 26.72
N ARG A 412 26.42 -14.26 26.50
CA ARG A 412 25.42 -14.52 25.46
C ARG A 412 26.00 -14.39 24.05
N TYR A 413 26.77 -13.34 23.81
CA TYR A 413 27.43 -13.08 22.54
C TYR A 413 28.89 -12.66 22.74
N SER A 414 29.70 -12.82 21.71
CA SER A 414 31.05 -12.30 21.58
C SER A 414 31.12 -11.22 20.49
N LEU A 415 32.15 -10.35 20.52
CA LEU A 415 32.37 -9.33 19.49
C LEU A 415 32.44 -9.93 18.08
N GLU A 416 32.93 -11.16 17.96
CA GLU A 416 33.07 -11.85 16.69
C GLU A 416 31.75 -12.34 16.08
N GLN A 417 30.66 -12.34 16.85
CA GLN A 417 29.34 -12.69 16.34
C GLN A 417 28.59 -11.50 15.77
N PHE A 418 28.98 -10.26 16.08
CA PHE A 418 28.29 -9.08 15.56
C PHE A 418 28.54 -8.91 14.06
N MET A 419 27.48 -8.55 13.36
CA MET A 419 27.46 -8.46 11.92
C MET A 419 27.84 -7.05 11.46
N THR A 420 29.00 -6.97 10.80
CA THR A 420 29.42 -5.78 10.05
C THR A 420 29.04 -5.92 8.59
N VAL A 421 29.09 -4.84 7.80
CA VAL A 421 28.86 -4.92 6.35
C VAL A 421 29.83 -5.90 5.68
N GLY A 422 31.11 -5.93 6.08
CA GLY A 422 32.09 -6.88 5.53
C GLY A 422 31.71 -8.34 5.78
N ARG A 423 31.25 -8.67 6.99
CA ARG A 423 30.77 -10.01 7.31
C ARG A 423 29.47 -10.34 6.59
N LEU A 424 28.54 -9.39 6.49
CA LEU A 424 27.28 -9.59 5.77
C LEU A 424 27.52 -9.83 4.28
N ARG A 425 28.47 -9.10 3.67
CA ARG A 425 28.92 -9.36 2.28
C ARG A 425 29.43 -10.78 2.12
N SER A 426 30.31 -11.25 3.02
CA SER A 426 30.84 -12.62 2.99
C SER A 426 29.74 -13.67 3.15
N TYR A 427 28.81 -13.43 4.07
CA TYR A 427 27.64 -14.28 4.30
C TYR A 427 26.77 -14.39 3.04
N LEU A 428 26.46 -13.27 2.37
CA LEU A 428 25.72 -13.25 1.10
C LEU A 428 26.52 -13.84 -0.07
N ALA A 429 27.85 -13.67 -0.09
CA ALA A 429 28.72 -14.22 -1.12
C ALA A 429 28.77 -15.75 -1.08
N ALA A 430 28.66 -16.34 0.12
CA ALA A 430 28.51 -17.78 0.34
C ALA A 430 27.13 -18.33 -0.09
N GLY A 431 26.22 -17.47 -0.55
CA GLY A 431 24.89 -17.87 -1.03
C GLY A 431 23.84 -18.01 0.07
N HIS A 432 24.14 -17.59 1.30
CA HIS A 432 23.16 -17.57 2.38
C HIS A 432 22.14 -16.45 2.17
N ARG A 433 20.90 -16.70 2.60
CA ARG A 433 19.83 -15.70 2.60
C ARG A 433 19.80 -15.02 3.97
N PRO A 434 19.75 -13.67 4.04
CA PRO A 434 19.80 -12.94 5.30
C PRO A 434 18.44 -13.02 6.01
N MET A 435 18.17 -14.18 6.60
CA MET A 435 16.99 -14.46 7.40
C MET A 435 17.25 -13.99 8.83
N ILE A 436 16.39 -13.08 9.30
CA ILE A 436 16.55 -12.41 10.59
C ILE A 436 15.45 -12.92 11.51
N ARG A 437 15.85 -13.42 12.68
CA ARG A 437 14.98 -13.86 13.74
C ARG A 437 15.00 -12.87 14.89
N SER A 438 13.82 -12.46 15.32
CA SER A 438 13.63 -11.60 16.49
C SER A 438 12.57 -12.19 17.41
N ALA A 439 12.37 -11.58 18.59
CA ALA A 439 11.25 -11.89 19.46
C ALA A 439 9.88 -11.61 18.81
N TYR A 440 9.86 -10.85 17.72
CA TYR A 440 8.66 -10.37 17.03
C TYR A 440 8.36 -11.12 15.73
N GLY A 441 9.17 -12.14 15.39
CA GLY A 441 8.97 -12.96 14.20
C GLY A 441 10.23 -13.08 13.33
N ARG A 442 10.03 -13.58 12.12
CA ARG A 442 11.08 -13.75 11.10
C ARG A 442 10.96 -12.66 10.05
N SER A 443 12.07 -12.31 9.42
CA SER A 443 12.10 -11.36 8.31
C SER A 443 13.20 -11.70 7.33
N SER A 444 13.02 -11.30 6.07
CA SER A 444 14.09 -11.34 5.06
C SER A 444 14.63 -9.95 4.84
N ALA A 445 15.95 -9.76 4.91
CA ALA A 445 16.55 -8.49 4.50
C ALA A 445 16.58 -8.37 2.97
N VAL A 446 16.16 -7.22 2.46
CA VAL A 446 15.97 -6.98 1.02
C VAL A 446 16.58 -5.69 0.49
N GLY A 447 17.14 -4.86 1.37
CA GLY A 447 17.80 -3.61 0.99
C GLY A 447 18.61 -3.06 2.14
N ALA A 448 19.45 -2.06 1.87
CA ALA A 448 20.28 -1.43 2.88
C ALA A 448 20.37 0.08 2.66
N GLU A 449 20.31 0.84 3.76
CA GLU A 449 20.46 2.29 3.76
C GLU A 449 21.56 2.69 4.76
N ALA A 450 22.42 3.62 4.34
CA ALA A 450 23.38 4.23 5.24
C ALA A 450 22.67 5.21 6.18
N LEU A 451 22.92 5.07 7.48
CA LEU A 451 22.37 5.92 8.52
C LEU A 451 23.49 6.43 9.41
N ARG A 452 23.49 7.73 9.70
CA ARG A 452 24.39 8.32 10.68
C ARG A 452 23.62 8.70 11.95
N ILE A 453 24.06 8.19 13.10
CA ILE A 453 23.51 8.54 14.42
C ILE A 453 24.65 9.04 15.30
N GLY A 454 24.62 10.32 15.64
CA GLY A 454 25.73 10.97 16.36
C GLY A 454 27.05 10.84 15.58
N PRO A 455 28.13 10.33 16.20
CA PRO A 455 29.40 10.11 15.53
C PRO A 455 29.46 8.81 14.71
N TRP A 456 28.43 7.96 14.76
CA TRP A 456 28.48 6.60 14.22
C TRP A 456 27.78 6.48 12.87
N ASP A 457 28.46 5.83 11.94
CA ASP A 457 27.87 5.34 10.69
C ASP A 457 27.35 3.91 10.90
N LEU A 458 26.12 3.68 10.45
CA LEU A 458 25.38 2.42 10.53
C LEU A 458 24.86 2.06 9.14
N THR A 459 24.64 0.77 8.90
CA THR A 459 23.88 0.30 7.75
C THR A 459 22.58 -0.31 8.27
N VAL A 460 21.45 0.31 7.97
CA VAL A 460 20.14 -0.19 8.38
C VAL A 460 19.58 -1.06 7.26
N LEU A 461 19.17 -2.29 7.58
CA LEU A 461 18.54 -3.16 6.60
C LEU A 461 17.05 -2.82 6.46
N ALA A 462 16.60 -2.66 5.21
CA ALA A 462 15.20 -2.81 4.87
C ALA A 462 14.84 -4.30 4.87
N HIS A 463 13.66 -4.62 5.39
CA HIS A 463 13.25 -6.01 5.55
C HIS A 463 11.78 -6.23 5.26
N ILE A 464 11.47 -7.48 4.92
CA ILE A 464 10.12 -7.95 4.65
C ILE A 464 9.76 -8.96 5.75
N PRO A 465 8.67 -8.74 6.50
CA PRO A 465 8.19 -9.70 7.48
C PRO A 465 7.81 -11.03 6.82
N LEU A 466 8.11 -12.13 7.51
CA LEU A 466 7.74 -13.49 7.12
C LEU A 466 6.90 -14.10 8.24
N SER A 467 5.90 -14.92 7.89
CA SER A 467 5.04 -15.58 8.89
C SER A 467 5.72 -16.73 9.61
#